data_AF-A0A3D3I597-F1
#
_entry.id   AF-A0A3D3I597-F1
#
_cell.length_a   1.000
_cell.length_b   1.000
_cell.length_c   1.000
_cell.angle_alpha   90.00
_cell.angle_beta   90.00
_cell.angle_gamma   90.00
#
_symmetry.space_group_name_H-M   'P 1'
#
loop_
_entity.id
_entity.type
_entity.pdbx_description
1 polymer ?
#
loop_
_entity_poly.entity_id
_entity_poly.type
_entity_poly.pdbx_seq_one_letter_code
_entity_poly.pdbx_strand_id
1 'polypeptide(L)' 'MIRLLGILVLILDAIVIFDIIRGTKDTEKKVLWIVVVFFLPLLGPLLYYVIGKSNNE' A
#
# COMPACT_ATOMS: atom_id res chain seq x y z
N MET A 1 -11.33 -20.79 8.17
CA MET A 1 -11.96 -19.60 7.54
C MET A 1 -11.02 -18.40 7.45
N ILE A 2 -10.35 -17.97 8.53
CA ILE A 2 -9.43 -16.80 8.55
C ILE A 2 -8.16 -16.91 7.68
N ARG A 3 -7.69 -18.12 7.35
CA ARG A 3 -6.46 -18.32 6.56
C ARG A 3 -6.52 -17.72 5.15
N LEU A 4 -7.71 -17.67 4.54
CA LEU A 4 -7.91 -17.09 3.22
C LEU A 4 -7.84 -15.55 3.24
N LEU A 5 -8.33 -14.93 4.32
CA LEU A 5 -8.28 -13.48 4.51
C LEU A 5 -6.84 -12.98 4.67
N GLY A 6 -6.00 -13.68 5.43
CA GLY A 6 -4.59 -13.31 5.57
C GLY A 6 -3.82 -13.35 4.25
N ILE A 7 -4.11 -14.34 3.39
CA ILE A 7 -3.54 -14.42 2.04
C ILE A 7 -4.03 -13.27 1.16
N LEU A 8 -5.31 -12.92 1.24
CA LEU A 8 -5.89 -11.82 0.47
C LEU A 8 -5.22 -10.49 0.82
N VAL A 9 -5.01 -10.24 2.12
CA VAL A 9 -4.34 -9.04 2.63
C VAL A 9 -2.89 -8.99 2.16
N LEU A 10 -2.15 -10.10 2.24
CA LEU A 10 -0.78 -10.20 1.72
C LEU A 10 -0.67 -9.87 0.23
N ILE A 11 -1.61 -10.35 -0.58
CA ILE A 11 -1.66 -10.05 -2.01
C ILE A 11 -1.94 -8.56 -2.24
N LEU A 12 -2.89 -7.98 -1.48
CA LEU A 12 -3.21 -6.55 -1.54
C LEU A 12 -2.00 -5.68 -1.18
N ASP A 13 -1.30 -6.01 -0.11
CA ASP A 13 -0.08 -5.29 0.31
C ASP A 13 0.99 -5.33 -0.79
N ALA A 14 1.22 -6.51 -1.38
CA ALA A 14 2.18 -6.65 -2.47
C ALA A 14 1.82 -5.80 -3.69
N ILE A 15 0.54 -5.77 -4.09
CA ILE A 15 0.05 -4.94 -5.21
C ILE A 15 0.28 -3.46 -4.91
N VAL A 16 -0.09 -3.01 -3.72
CA VAL A 16 0.06 -1.60 -3.33
C VAL A 16 1.52 -1.18 -3.26
N ILE A 17 2.39 -2.01 -2.69
CA ILE A 17 3.84 -1.74 -2.67
C ILE A 17 4.38 -1.63 -4.10
N PHE A 18 3.94 -2.50 -5.02
CA PHE A 18 4.35 -2.43 -6.42
C PHE A 18 3.89 -1.14 -7.10
N ASP A 19 2.68 -0.68 -6.81
CA ASP A 19 2.13 0.60 -7.29
C ASP A 19 2.93 1.80 -6.74
N ILE A 20 3.28 1.78 -5.45
CA ILE A 20 4.12 2.82 -4.81
C ILE A 20 5.50 2.89 -5.49
N ILE A 21 6.13 1.74 -5.73
CA ILE A 21 7.46 1.67 -6.34
C ILE A 21 7.42 2.17 -7.79
N ARG A 22 6.38 1.82 -8.55
CA ARG A 22 6.20 2.27 -9.94
C ARG A 22 5.84 3.75 -10.07
N GLY A 23 5.26 4.37 -9.05
CA GLY A 23 4.92 5.80 -9.09
C GLY A 23 6.14 6.69 -9.30
N THR A 24 5.93 7.90 -9.82
CA THR A 24 7.00 8.90 -10.09
C THR A 24 7.36 9.76 -8.87
N LYS A 25 6.73 9.52 -7.71
CA LYS A 25 6.98 10.27 -6.47
C LYS A 25 8.43 10.20 -5.99
N ASP A 26 8.83 11.24 -5.27
CA ASP A 26 10.07 11.27 -4.51
C ASP A 26 10.22 10.04 -3.62
N THR A 27 11.46 9.54 -3.54
CA THR A 27 11.82 8.35 -2.77
C THR A 27 11.33 8.42 -1.32
N GLU A 28 11.36 9.61 -0.70
CA GLU A 28 10.89 9.83 0.67
C GLU A 28 9.41 9.50 0.85
N LYS A 29 8.55 9.94 -0.07
CA LYS A 29 7.11 9.68 -0.03
C LYS A 29 6.80 8.21 -0.27
N LYS A 30 7.57 7.54 -1.13
CA LYS A 30 7.45 6.09 -1.36
C LYS A 30 7.73 5.31 -0.08
N VAL A 31 8.84 5.64 0.59
CA VAL A 31 9.24 4.98 1.85
C VAL A 31 8.16 5.19 2.91
N LEU A 32 7.61 6.41 3.05
CA LEU A 32 6.55 6.69 4.01
C LEU A 32 5.31 5.80 3.76
N TRP A 33 4.87 5.69 2.51
CA TRP A 33 3.71 4.87 2.15
C TRP A 33 3.96 3.37 2.35
N ILE A 34 5.16 2.88 2.02
CA ILE A 34 5.53 1.48 2.28
C ILE A 34 5.48 1.17 3.78
N VAL A 35 5.98 2.07 4.64
CA VAL A 35 5.92 1.91 6.10
C VAL A 35 4.47 1.88 6.59
N VAL A 36 3.61 2.79 6.10
CA VAL A 36 2.19 2.82 6.47
C VAL A 36 1.47 1.52 6.08
N VAL A 37 1.68 1.04 4.85
CA VAL A 37 1.08 -0.21 4.34
C VAL A 37 1.58 -1.41 5.15
N PHE A 38 2.88 -1.46 5.46
CA PHE A 38 3.47 -2.56 6.23
C PHE A 38 2.95 -2.65 7.67
N PHE A 39 2.80 -1.52 8.37
CA PHE A 39 2.30 -1.50 9.76
C PHE A 39 0.78 -1.61 9.84
N LEU A 40 0.06 -1.13 8.82
CA LEU A 40 -1.40 -1.19 8.75
C LEU A 40 -1.80 -1.97 7.47
N PRO A 41 -1.71 -3.31 7.44
CA PRO A 41 -1.95 -4.10 6.22
C PRO A 41 -3.43 -4.07 5.75
N LEU A 42 -4.36 -3.71 6.62
CA LEU A 42 -5.77 -3.54 6.24
C LEU A 42 -6.13 -2.08 5.87
N LEU A 43 -5.65 -1.12 6.66
CA LEU A 43 -6.01 0.29 6.48
C LEU A 43 -5.02 1.05 5.60
N GLY A 44 -3.76 0.63 5.55
CA GLY A 44 -2.69 1.24 4.78
C GLY A 44 -2.94 1.18 3.27
N PRO A 45 -3.27 0.00 2.68
CA PRO A 45 -3.72 -0.09 1.29
C PRO A 45 -4.90 0.83 0.96
N LEU A 46 -5.87 0.92 1.87
CA LEU A 46 -7.06 1.76 1.71
C LEU A 46 -6.68 3.26 1.74
N LEU A 47 -5.87 3.69 2.71
CA LEU A 47 -5.37 5.06 2.80
C LEU A 47 -4.50 5.43 1.61
N TYR A 48 -3.67 4.50 1.13
CA TYR A 48 -2.87 4.70 -0.07
C TYR A 48 -3.77 4.93 -1.27
N TYR A 49 -4.82 4.14 -1.48
CA TYR A 49 -5.70 4.33 -2.62
C TYR A 49 -6.52 5.62 -2.56
N VAL A 50 -6.97 6.03 -1.37
CA VAL A 50 -7.81 7.24 -1.20
C VAL A 50 -6.98 8.52 -1.22
N ILE A 51 -5.86 8.54 -0.50
CA ILE A 51 -5.07 9.76 -0.24
C ILE A 51 -3.73 9.71 -0.99
N GLY A 52 -3.06 8.57 -0.93
CA GLY A 52 -1.75 8.38 -1.56
C GLY A 52 -1.82 8.48 -3.08
N LYS A 53 -2.80 7.83 -3.69
CA LYS A 53 -3.00 7.70 -5.12
C LYS A 53 -3.59 8.93 -5.77
N SER A 54 -4.54 9.60 -5.13
CA SER A 54 -5.01 10.89 -5.62
C SER A 54 -3.93 11.97 -5.62
N ASN A 55 -2.92 11.87 -4.75
CA ASN A 55 -1.73 12.73 -4.81
C ASN A 55 -0.61 12.15 -5.73
N ASN A 56 -0.83 10.99 -6.37
CA ASN A 56 0.11 10.34 -7.31
C ASN A 56 -0.17 10.72 -8.78
N GLU A 57 -1.36 11.23 -9.08
CA GLU A 57 -1.74 11.82 -10.37
C GLU A 57 -1.48 13.34 -10.34
#